data_AF-A0A538RZB8-F1
#
_entry.id   AF-A0A538RZB8-F1
#
_cell.length_a   1.000
_cell.length_b   1.000
_cell.length_c   1.000
_cell.angle_alpha   90.00
_cell.angle_beta   90.00
_cell.angle_gamma   90.00
#
_symmetry.space_group_name_H-M   'P 1'
#
loop_
_entity.id
_entity.type
_entity.pdbx_description
1 polymer ?
#
loop_
_entity_poly.entity_id
_entity_poly.type
_entity_poly.pdbx_seq_one_letter_code
_entity_poly.pdbx_strand_id
1 'polypeptide(L)'
;MPDLQDGETLEMQGSGSKPYVLKNVGGVYSCTCPAWRNQSLGIERRRCKHLRKLRGDAAEEARIGSAVPPAPREAAGEAKAPPLLLAETWNGVTDPRGWWLSEKLDGVRAYWDGKQFLSRLGNLYHAPDWFTAGLPDVPLDGELWLGRKQFQRAVSIVRRQDKSQLWKEIRFLIFDAPSVDKEFEQRLRFVQDFIKKHGPTYAGTHAHTPCKGIDHLKEELAKVEALGGEGLMLRQPQSRYAVGRSMTLLKVKRFQDADARVVGHEAGKGRHKGRLGALLVEMANGIRFAVGTGFSDSERGQPPAVGSLITFRYQELSDAGVPRFPSYVGIRTEVQAVTIVKKKEIVVAATPVSGGRRFEFSEGKSNKFWEIVVNKTDVTVQFGRIGSEGQTKTKSFPNEAAAAEHAKKLIEEKTDKGYVEVKRPQ
;
A
#
# COMPACT_ATOMS: atom_id res chain seq x y z
N MET A 1 -23.02 -10.43 -31.18
CA MET A 1 -22.31 -9.12 -31.24
C MET A 1 -20.99 -9.28 -30.50
N PRO A 2 -19.91 -8.57 -30.85
CA PRO A 2 -18.67 -8.62 -30.08
C PRO A 2 -18.96 -8.05 -28.69
N ASP A 3 -19.13 -8.91 -27.70
CA ASP A 3 -19.23 -8.54 -26.29
C ASP A 3 -17.98 -9.00 -25.57
N LEU A 4 -17.65 -8.39 -24.44
CA LEU A 4 -16.49 -8.77 -23.65
C LEU A 4 -16.87 -9.89 -22.69
N GLN A 5 -16.14 -11.00 -22.71
CA GLN A 5 -16.24 -12.00 -21.66
C GLN A 5 -15.73 -11.44 -20.33
N ASP A 6 -16.03 -12.14 -19.25
CA ASP A 6 -15.60 -11.69 -17.93
C ASP A 6 -14.07 -11.64 -17.81
N GLY A 7 -13.55 -10.51 -17.34
CA GLY A 7 -12.12 -10.24 -17.25
C GLY A 7 -11.50 -9.67 -18.53
N GLU A 8 -12.20 -9.72 -19.67
CA GLU A 8 -11.66 -9.26 -20.95
C GLU A 8 -11.60 -7.74 -21.06
N THR A 9 -10.64 -7.30 -21.86
CA THR A 9 -10.35 -5.90 -22.13
C THR A 9 -10.25 -5.67 -23.64
N LEU A 10 -10.82 -4.58 -24.12
CA LEU A 10 -10.75 -4.15 -25.52
C LEU A 10 -10.37 -2.68 -25.60
N GLU A 11 -9.44 -2.35 -26.51
CA GLU A 11 -9.12 -0.97 -26.83
C GLU A 11 -9.99 -0.45 -27.96
N MET A 12 -10.58 0.74 -27.79
CA MET A 12 -11.40 1.40 -28.79
C MET A 12 -10.93 2.84 -29.00
N GLN A 13 -10.55 3.15 -30.23
CA GLN A 13 -10.17 4.51 -30.60
C GLN A 13 -11.37 5.46 -30.49
N GLY A 14 -11.20 6.55 -29.74
CA GLY A 14 -12.20 7.59 -29.55
C GLY A 14 -11.65 8.97 -29.85
N SER A 15 -12.22 10.01 -29.21
CA SER A 15 -11.81 11.41 -29.38
C SER A 15 -10.48 11.77 -28.70
N GLY A 16 -9.87 10.85 -27.95
CA GLY A 16 -8.58 11.04 -27.30
C GLY A 16 -7.41 10.62 -28.19
N SER A 17 -6.22 11.16 -27.90
CA SER A 17 -4.97 10.82 -28.60
C SER A 17 -4.45 9.39 -28.33
N LYS A 18 -5.06 8.68 -27.38
CA LYS A 18 -4.84 7.26 -27.06
C LYS A 18 -6.19 6.52 -27.11
N PRO A 19 -6.21 5.23 -27.47
CA PRO A 19 -7.42 4.41 -27.38
C PRO A 19 -7.99 4.41 -25.97
N TYR A 20 -9.32 4.37 -25.86
CA TYR A 20 -9.97 4.13 -24.59
C TYR A 20 -10.06 2.63 -24.34
N VAL A 21 -9.86 2.24 -23.09
CA VAL A 21 -9.88 0.84 -22.66
C VAL A 21 -11.28 0.54 -22.14
N LEU A 22 -11.93 -0.45 -22.74
CA LEU A 22 -13.22 -1.00 -22.34
C LEU A 22 -12.95 -2.33 -21.63
N LYS A 23 -13.60 -2.57 -20.50
CA LYS A 23 -13.39 -3.78 -19.72
C LYS A 23 -14.69 -4.32 -19.17
N ASN A 24 -14.87 -5.63 -19.17
CA ASN A 24 -15.92 -6.30 -18.42
C ASN A 24 -15.28 -7.05 -17.23
N VAL A 25 -15.70 -6.76 -16.00
CA VAL A 25 -15.28 -7.50 -14.80
C VAL A 25 -16.46 -7.75 -13.89
N GLY A 26 -16.71 -9.01 -13.55
CA GLY A 26 -17.91 -9.48 -12.86
C GLY A 26 -19.21 -9.07 -13.56
N GLY A 27 -19.24 -8.90 -14.88
CA GLY A 27 -20.42 -8.37 -15.59
C GLY A 27 -20.62 -6.84 -15.50
N VAL A 28 -19.67 -6.10 -14.92
CA VAL A 28 -19.66 -4.64 -14.90
C VAL A 28 -18.77 -4.11 -16.00
N TYR A 29 -19.38 -3.38 -16.93
CA TYR A 29 -18.69 -2.74 -18.04
C TYR A 29 -18.14 -1.39 -17.63
N SER A 30 -16.87 -1.15 -17.96
CA SER A 30 -16.19 0.11 -17.71
C SER A 30 -15.47 0.63 -18.95
N CYS A 31 -15.28 1.95 -19.02
CA CYS A 31 -14.56 2.59 -20.12
C CYS A 31 -13.70 3.75 -19.60
N THR A 32 -12.45 3.86 -20.04
CA THR A 32 -11.55 4.94 -19.61
C THR A 32 -11.86 6.30 -20.25
N CYS A 33 -12.89 6.41 -21.11
CA CYS A 33 -13.25 7.68 -21.72
C CYS A 33 -13.84 8.67 -20.69
N PRO A 34 -13.61 9.99 -20.85
CA PRO A 34 -14.14 11.00 -19.92
C PRO A 34 -15.67 10.95 -19.79
N ALA A 35 -16.37 10.70 -20.89
CA ALA A 35 -17.83 10.61 -20.91
C ALA A 35 -18.39 9.49 -20.01
N TRP A 36 -17.63 8.43 -19.78
CA TRP A 36 -18.00 7.36 -18.85
C TRP A 36 -17.48 7.64 -17.44
N ARG A 37 -16.20 8.05 -17.30
CA ARG A 37 -15.55 8.29 -15.99
C ARG A 37 -16.24 9.38 -15.16
N ASN A 38 -16.75 10.41 -15.83
CA ASN A 38 -17.29 11.61 -15.19
C ASN A 38 -18.82 11.56 -14.99
N GLN A 39 -19.47 10.42 -15.23
CA GLN A 39 -20.90 10.28 -14.94
C GLN A 39 -21.15 10.17 -13.43
N SER A 40 -22.10 10.98 -12.95
CA SER A 40 -22.60 10.95 -11.58
C SER A 40 -23.64 9.84 -11.35
N LEU A 41 -23.45 8.70 -12.01
CA LEU A 41 -24.28 7.50 -11.89
C LEU A 41 -23.44 6.38 -11.24
N GLY A 42 -24.11 5.41 -10.63
CA GLY A 42 -23.47 4.17 -10.18
C GLY A 42 -22.83 3.43 -11.38
N ILE A 43 -21.72 2.74 -11.13
CA ILE A 43 -20.82 2.22 -12.18
C ILE A 43 -21.54 1.29 -13.16
N GLU A 44 -22.49 0.51 -12.64
CA GLU A 44 -23.39 -0.39 -13.34
C GLU A 44 -24.41 0.33 -14.25
N ARG A 45 -24.69 1.61 -14.02
CA ARG A 45 -25.60 2.42 -14.86
C ARG A 45 -24.86 3.38 -15.79
N ARG A 46 -23.53 3.46 -15.69
CA ARG A 46 -22.73 4.30 -16.58
C ARG A 46 -22.71 3.71 -17.98
N ARG A 47 -22.87 4.56 -18.98
CA ARG A 47 -22.84 4.18 -20.40
C ARG A 47 -22.08 5.20 -21.21
N CYS A 48 -21.44 4.83 -22.30
CA CYS A 48 -20.83 5.82 -23.20
C CYS A 48 -20.97 5.39 -24.64
N LYS A 49 -20.64 6.29 -25.58
CA LYS A 49 -20.65 5.97 -27.01
C LYS A 49 -19.79 4.75 -27.37
N HIS A 50 -18.73 4.48 -26.61
CA HIS A 50 -17.84 3.35 -26.87
C HIS A 50 -18.47 2.01 -26.44
N LEU A 51 -19.09 1.97 -25.25
CA LEU A 51 -19.83 0.77 -24.81
C LEU A 51 -21.05 0.49 -25.70
N ARG A 52 -21.76 1.55 -26.14
CA ARG A 52 -22.84 1.47 -27.13
C ARG A 52 -22.34 0.95 -28.48
N LYS A 53 -21.18 1.42 -28.95
CA LYS A 53 -20.56 0.96 -30.20
C LYS A 53 -20.09 -0.51 -30.12
N LEU A 54 -19.62 -0.94 -28.95
CA LEU A 54 -19.19 -2.32 -28.72
C LEU A 54 -20.38 -3.27 -28.66
N ARG A 55 -21.33 -2.99 -27.76
CA ARG A 55 -22.38 -3.93 -27.36
C ARG A 55 -23.68 -3.74 -28.13
N GLY A 56 -23.85 -2.60 -28.79
CA GLY A 56 -25.11 -2.18 -29.39
C GLY A 56 -26.01 -1.44 -28.40
N ASP A 57 -26.85 -0.55 -28.93
CA ASP A 57 -27.75 0.28 -28.13
C ASP A 57 -28.77 -0.54 -27.34
N ALA A 58 -29.35 -1.58 -27.95
CA ALA A 58 -30.31 -2.45 -27.29
C ALA A 58 -29.71 -3.21 -26.09
N ALA A 59 -28.46 -3.69 -26.21
CA ALA A 59 -27.78 -4.41 -25.13
C ALA A 59 -27.32 -3.48 -24.00
N GLU A 60 -26.98 -2.22 -24.32
CA GLU A 60 -26.68 -1.21 -23.32
C GLU A 60 -27.95 -0.72 -22.61
N GLU A 61 -29.06 -0.55 -23.32
CA GLU A 61 -30.34 -0.15 -22.74
C GLU A 61 -30.91 -1.25 -21.83
N ALA A 62 -30.84 -2.51 -22.26
CA ALA A 62 -31.21 -3.66 -21.43
C ALA A 62 -30.31 -3.78 -20.18
N ARG A 63 -29.02 -3.47 -20.29
CA ARG A 63 -28.06 -3.53 -19.17
C ARG A 63 -28.32 -2.45 -18.12
N ILE A 64 -28.62 -1.22 -18.53
CA ILE A 64 -28.86 -0.11 -17.59
C ILE A 64 -30.28 -0.12 -17.00
N GLY A 65 -31.20 -0.86 -17.64
CA GLY A 65 -32.62 -0.93 -17.30
C GLY A 65 -33.38 0.34 -17.72
N SER A 66 -34.63 0.18 -18.17
CA SER A 66 -35.55 1.30 -18.40
C SER A 66 -35.84 2.03 -17.08
N ALA A 67 -36.04 3.35 -17.18
CA ALA A 67 -36.33 4.21 -16.03
C ALA A 67 -37.60 3.76 -15.31
N VAL A 68 -37.45 3.00 -14.23
CA VAL A 68 -38.46 2.93 -13.17
C VAL A 68 -38.59 4.36 -12.63
N PRO A 69 -39.80 4.93 -12.49
CA PRO A 69 -39.99 6.20 -11.81
C PRO A 69 -39.28 6.11 -10.46
N PRO A 70 -38.61 7.17 -9.98
CA PRO A 70 -38.03 7.11 -8.65
C PRO A 70 -39.15 6.68 -7.70
N ALA A 71 -38.96 5.54 -7.04
CA ALA A 71 -39.73 5.22 -5.85
C ALA A 71 -39.74 6.49 -4.98
N PRO A 72 -40.86 6.80 -4.30
CA PRO A 72 -40.91 7.98 -3.43
C PRO A 72 -39.63 7.97 -2.61
N ARG A 73 -38.82 9.02 -2.77
CA ARG A 73 -37.73 9.27 -1.84
C ARG A 73 -38.45 9.54 -0.53
N GLU A 74 -38.61 8.51 0.30
CA GLU A 74 -38.47 8.74 1.72
C GLU A 74 -37.19 9.54 1.85
N ALA A 75 -37.31 10.75 2.40
CA ALA A 75 -36.20 11.65 2.57
C ALA A 75 -35.06 10.83 3.16
N ALA A 76 -34.01 10.60 2.37
CA ALA A 76 -32.79 9.99 2.87
C ALA A 76 -32.28 10.96 3.93
N GLY A 77 -32.62 10.69 5.18
CA GLY A 77 -31.96 11.33 6.30
C GLY A 77 -30.47 11.16 6.05
N GLU A 78 -29.70 12.23 6.22
CA GLU A 78 -28.25 12.19 6.08
C GLU A 78 -27.72 10.95 6.78
N ALA A 79 -27.18 9.99 6.01
CA ALA A 79 -26.72 8.73 6.56
C ALA A 79 -25.60 9.03 7.56
N LYS A 80 -25.93 8.99 8.85
CA LYS A 80 -25.01 9.32 9.92
C LYS A 80 -23.92 8.25 9.93
N ALA A 81 -22.66 8.68 9.78
CA ALA A 81 -21.53 7.77 9.80
C ALA A 81 -21.55 6.92 11.09
N PRO A 82 -21.25 5.61 11.02
CA PRO A 82 -21.26 4.75 12.19
C PRO A 82 -20.26 5.22 13.26
N PRO A 83 -20.51 4.93 14.55
CA PRO A 83 -19.65 5.35 15.66
C PRO A 83 -18.39 4.47 15.72
N LEU A 84 -17.46 4.71 14.81
CA LEU A 84 -16.28 3.86 14.62
C LEU A 84 -15.09 4.30 15.48
N LEU A 85 -14.42 3.32 16.08
CA LEU A 85 -13.06 3.46 16.60
C LEU A 85 -12.07 3.52 15.44
N LEU A 86 -11.22 4.53 15.43
CA LEU A 86 -10.21 4.77 14.39
C LEU A 86 -8.81 4.65 14.97
N ALA A 87 -7.94 3.97 14.24
CA ALA A 87 -6.58 3.74 14.69
C ALA A 87 -5.68 4.95 14.52
N GLU A 88 -4.83 5.19 15.53
CA GLU A 88 -3.65 6.04 15.40
C GLU A 88 -2.47 5.29 14.81
N THR A 89 -1.43 5.99 14.40
CA THR A 89 -0.20 5.34 13.94
C THR A 89 0.68 5.01 15.15
N TRP A 90 1.15 3.75 15.26
CA TRP A 90 2.13 3.38 16.29
C TRP A 90 3.47 4.04 15.98
N ASN A 91 3.98 4.87 16.88
CA ASN A 91 5.16 5.72 16.63
C ASN A 91 6.49 5.10 17.12
N GLY A 92 6.48 3.83 17.56
CA GLY A 92 7.67 3.16 18.09
C GLY A 92 8.06 3.55 19.53
N VAL A 93 7.35 4.50 20.16
CA VAL A 93 7.64 4.95 21.53
C VAL A 93 6.90 4.10 22.57
N THR A 94 5.68 3.66 22.26
CA THR A 94 4.89 2.82 23.15
C THR A 94 5.42 1.39 23.11
N ASP A 95 5.82 0.83 24.27
CA ASP A 95 6.13 -0.60 24.40
C ASP A 95 4.88 -1.42 24.07
N PRO A 96 4.90 -2.27 23.02
CA PRO A 96 3.75 -3.05 22.61
C PRO A 96 3.57 -4.30 23.47
N ARG A 97 4.45 -4.61 24.42
CA ARG A 97 4.31 -5.81 25.27
C ARG A 97 2.95 -5.85 25.96
N GLY A 98 2.28 -6.99 25.86
CA GLY A 98 0.95 -7.21 26.41
C GLY A 98 -0.20 -6.70 25.54
N TRP A 99 0.05 -5.84 24.55
CA TRP A 99 -0.99 -5.40 23.61
C TRP A 99 -1.45 -6.56 22.73
N TRP A 100 -2.69 -6.51 22.30
CA TRP A 100 -3.22 -7.48 21.34
C TRP A 100 -2.77 -7.14 19.93
N LEU A 101 -2.17 -8.11 19.27
CA LEU A 101 -1.64 -8.03 17.93
C LEU A 101 -2.55 -8.76 16.95
N SER A 102 -2.85 -8.12 15.81
CA SER A 102 -3.56 -8.77 14.71
C SER A 102 -3.05 -8.28 13.36
N GLU A 103 -3.27 -9.05 12.29
CA GLU A 103 -2.97 -8.60 10.93
C GLU A 103 -3.84 -7.39 10.57
N LYS A 104 -3.25 -6.38 9.94
CA LYS A 104 -4.03 -5.33 9.28
C LYS A 104 -4.53 -5.87 7.94
N LEU A 105 -5.84 -6.09 7.87
CA LEU A 105 -6.50 -6.60 6.68
C LEU A 105 -6.69 -5.48 5.64
N ASP A 106 -6.25 -5.74 4.41
CA ASP A 106 -6.46 -4.85 3.24
C ASP A 106 -7.79 -5.21 2.54
N GLY A 107 -8.89 -4.94 3.24
CA GLY A 107 -10.25 -5.21 2.76
C GLY A 107 -11.09 -3.93 2.70
N VAL A 108 -12.40 -4.10 2.89
CA VAL A 108 -13.32 -2.97 3.02
C VAL A 108 -14.01 -3.02 4.38
N ARG A 109 -13.69 -2.07 5.26
CA ARG A 109 -14.32 -1.96 6.58
C ARG A 109 -15.84 -1.89 6.48
N ALA A 110 -16.51 -2.76 7.23
CA ALA A 110 -17.96 -2.81 7.33
C ALA A 110 -18.40 -2.84 8.80
N TYR A 111 -19.38 -2.01 9.08
CA TYR A 111 -20.08 -1.95 10.36
C TYR A 111 -21.43 -2.62 10.18
N TRP A 112 -21.63 -3.74 10.86
CA TRP A 112 -22.95 -4.34 11.00
C TRP A 112 -23.68 -3.58 12.11
N ASP A 113 -24.85 -3.01 11.82
CA ASP A 113 -25.62 -2.21 12.80
C ASP A 113 -26.63 -3.05 13.61
N GLY A 114 -26.63 -4.37 13.43
CA GLY A 114 -27.66 -5.29 13.92
C GLY A 114 -28.58 -5.80 12.81
N LYS A 115 -28.63 -5.12 11.67
CA LYS A 115 -29.55 -5.42 10.56
C LYS A 115 -28.93 -5.35 9.18
N GLN A 116 -27.96 -4.48 8.97
CA GLN A 116 -27.36 -4.21 7.67
C GLN A 116 -25.90 -3.79 7.80
N PHE A 117 -25.18 -3.92 6.69
CA PHE A 117 -23.77 -3.53 6.61
C PHE A 117 -23.63 -2.09 6.11
N LEU A 118 -22.93 -1.27 6.89
CA LEU A 118 -22.62 0.12 6.59
C LEU A 118 -21.12 0.31 6.38
N SER A 119 -20.76 1.11 5.38
CA SER A 119 -19.39 1.58 5.19
C SER A 119 -18.97 2.56 6.28
N ARG A 120 -17.68 2.88 6.30
CA ARG A 120 -17.13 3.94 7.17
C ARG A 120 -17.89 5.26 7.12
N LEU A 121 -18.45 5.62 5.97
CA LEU A 121 -19.17 6.87 5.76
C LEU A 121 -20.69 6.72 5.90
N GLY A 122 -21.18 5.56 6.34
CA GLY A 122 -22.62 5.29 6.49
C GLY A 122 -23.32 4.80 5.22
N ASN A 123 -22.62 4.66 4.09
CA ASN A 123 -23.23 4.07 2.89
C ASN A 123 -23.57 2.60 3.10
N LEU A 124 -24.79 2.20 2.70
CA LEU A 124 -25.25 0.82 2.74
C LEU A 124 -24.46 -0.06 1.77
N TYR A 125 -24.02 -1.23 2.23
CA TYR A 125 -23.62 -2.33 1.38
C TYR A 125 -24.82 -3.23 1.10
N HIS A 126 -25.11 -3.47 -0.18
CA HIS A 126 -26.21 -4.34 -0.60
C HIS A 126 -25.78 -5.82 -0.53
N ALA A 127 -25.51 -6.28 0.69
CA ALA A 127 -25.23 -7.69 0.96
C ALA A 127 -26.48 -8.55 0.64
N PRO A 128 -26.31 -9.73 0.03
CA PRO A 128 -27.41 -10.69 -0.13
C PRO A 128 -27.94 -11.16 1.22
N ASP A 129 -29.22 -11.54 1.27
CA ASP A 129 -29.88 -11.93 2.52
C ASP A 129 -29.20 -13.14 3.19
N TRP A 130 -28.66 -14.07 2.38
CA TRP A 130 -27.89 -15.21 2.88
C TRP A 130 -26.57 -14.80 3.55
N PHE A 131 -25.99 -13.65 3.19
CA PHE A 131 -24.74 -13.11 3.75
C PHE A 131 -24.98 -12.33 5.06
N THR A 132 -26.22 -12.02 5.39
CA THR A 132 -26.60 -11.40 6.67
C THR A 132 -27.32 -12.37 7.60
N ALA A 133 -27.81 -13.49 7.05
CA ALA A 133 -28.59 -14.48 7.78
C ALA A 133 -27.82 -15.08 8.95
N GLY A 134 -28.36 -14.92 10.16
CA GLY A 134 -27.82 -15.50 11.38
C GLY A 134 -26.85 -14.58 12.14
N LEU A 135 -26.50 -13.40 11.63
CA LEU A 135 -25.80 -12.38 12.43
C LEU A 135 -26.68 -11.89 13.59
N PRO A 136 -26.08 -11.49 14.72
CA PRO A 136 -26.86 -11.06 15.89
C PRO A 136 -27.42 -9.65 15.67
N ASP A 137 -28.52 -9.31 16.34
CA ASP A 137 -29.01 -7.92 16.42
C ASP A 137 -28.17 -7.09 17.42
N VAL A 138 -26.86 -7.13 17.21
CA VAL A 138 -25.83 -6.45 18.01
C VAL A 138 -24.80 -5.89 17.04
N PRO A 139 -24.42 -4.61 17.14
CA PRO A 139 -23.38 -4.03 16.31
C PRO A 139 -22.05 -4.79 16.32
N LEU A 140 -21.50 -5.03 15.13
CA LEU A 140 -20.19 -5.66 14.91
C LEU A 140 -19.33 -4.80 13.99
N ASP A 141 -18.03 -4.75 14.26
CA ASP A 141 -17.05 -4.00 13.47
C ASP A 141 -16.03 -5.00 12.90
N GLY A 142 -15.84 -4.95 11.58
CA GLY A 142 -15.03 -5.91 10.88
C GLY A 142 -14.62 -5.46 9.49
N GLU A 143 -13.98 -6.37 8.78
CA GLU A 143 -13.49 -6.15 7.42
C GLU A 143 -14.19 -7.13 6.47
N LEU A 144 -14.79 -6.63 5.38
CA LEU A 144 -15.16 -7.45 4.24
C LEU A 144 -13.89 -7.75 3.45
N TRP A 145 -13.45 -9.01 3.50
CA TRP A 145 -12.12 -9.42 3.09
C TRP A 145 -12.16 -10.70 2.27
N LEU A 146 -11.33 -10.74 1.22
CA LEU A 146 -11.27 -11.85 0.26
C LEU A 146 -9.92 -12.59 0.32
N GLY A 147 -8.85 -11.84 0.61
CA GLY A 147 -7.48 -12.34 0.60
C GLY A 147 -6.48 -11.20 0.59
N ARG A 148 -5.21 -11.53 0.82
CA ARG A 148 -4.10 -10.58 0.68
C ARG A 148 -3.97 -10.12 -0.77
N LYS A 149 -3.70 -8.83 -0.98
CA LYS A 149 -3.61 -8.18 -2.30
C LYS A 149 -4.90 -8.25 -3.14
N GLN A 150 -6.06 -8.53 -2.52
CA GLN A 150 -7.35 -8.62 -3.20
C GLN A 150 -8.27 -7.42 -2.95
N PHE A 151 -7.75 -6.31 -2.40
CA PHE A 151 -8.53 -5.12 -2.09
C PHE A 151 -9.40 -4.63 -3.26
N GLN A 152 -8.82 -4.50 -4.46
CA GLN A 152 -9.57 -4.03 -5.65
C GLN A 152 -10.71 -4.98 -6.04
N ARG A 153 -10.53 -6.30 -5.84
CA ARG A 153 -11.59 -7.29 -6.07
C ARG A 153 -12.66 -7.21 -4.99
N ALA A 154 -12.28 -7.08 -3.72
CA ALA A 154 -13.23 -6.90 -2.63
C ALA A 154 -14.10 -5.65 -2.86
N VAL A 155 -13.48 -4.52 -3.20
CA VAL A 155 -14.18 -3.27 -3.54
C VAL A 155 -15.14 -3.44 -4.72
N SER A 156 -14.71 -4.13 -5.79
CA SER A 156 -15.56 -4.31 -6.98
C SER A 156 -16.79 -5.19 -6.73
N ILE A 157 -16.74 -6.06 -5.72
CA ILE A 157 -17.88 -6.88 -5.29
C ILE A 157 -18.81 -6.09 -4.36
N VAL A 158 -18.29 -5.53 -3.26
CA VAL A 158 -19.14 -4.97 -2.19
C VAL A 158 -19.84 -3.68 -2.58
N ARG A 159 -19.33 -2.95 -3.59
CA ARG A 159 -19.97 -1.71 -4.09
C ARG A 159 -21.14 -1.94 -5.04
N ARG A 160 -21.38 -3.19 -5.46
CA ARG A 160 -22.50 -3.50 -6.35
C ARG A 160 -23.82 -3.40 -5.60
N GLN A 161 -24.88 -3.04 -6.32
CA GLN A 161 -26.24 -2.93 -5.78
C GLN A 161 -27.13 -4.12 -6.13
N ASP A 162 -26.62 -5.09 -6.88
CA ASP A 162 -27.37 -6.20 -7.46
C ASP A 162 -27.40 -7.47 -6.58
N LYS A 163 -26.88 -7.41 -5.34
CA LYS A 163 -26.75 -8.56 -4.43
C LYS A 163 -26.13 -9.78 -5.13
N SER A 164 -25.12 -9.55 -5.97
CA SER A 164 -24.50 -10.57 -6.82
C SER A 164 -24.01 -11.81 -6.06
N GLN A 165 -23.99 -12.96 -6.73
CA GLN A 165 -23.41 -14.21 -6.22
C GLN A 165 -21.90 -14.11 -5.94
N LEU A 166 -21.21 -13.08 -6.47
CA LEU A 166 -19.80 -12.80 -6.18
C LEU A 166 -19.53 -12.56 -4.68
N TRP A 167 -20.54 -12.21 -3.89
CA TRP A 167 -20.43 -12.13 -2.43
C TRP A 167 -19.98 -13.45 -1.78
N LYS A 168 -20.11 -14.60 -2.47
CA LYS A 168 -19.57 -15.89 -2.01
C LYS A 168 -18.05 -15.90 -1.85
N GLU A 169 -17.34 -14.97 -2.50
CA GLU A 169 -15.90 -14.80 -2.34
C GLU A 169 -15.53 -13.98 -1.09
N ILE A 170 -16.47 -13.20 -0.55
CA ILE A 170 -16.22 -12.29 0.57
C ILE A 170 -16.38 -13.03 1.89
N ARG A 171 -15.53 -12.69 2.86
CA ARG A 171 -15.71 -13.03 4.27
C ARG A 171 -15.81 -11.77 5.11
N PHE A 172 -16.66 -11.79 6.14
CA PHE A 172 -16.70 -10.76 7.15
C PHE A 172 -15.84 -11.16 8.35
N LEU A 173 -14.65 -10.58 8.46
CA LEU A 173 -13.72 -10.82 9.57
C LEU A 173 -13.93 -9.78 10.66
N ILE A 174 -14.58 -10.20 11.75
CA ILE A 174 -15.02 -9.35 12.84
C ILE A 174 -13.88 -9.16 13.84
N PHE A 175 -13.53 -7.92 14.16
CA PHE A 175 -12.47 -7.60 15.12
C PHE A 175 -12.97 -6.86 16.37
N ASP A 176 -14.22 -6.39 16.44
CA ASP A 176 -14.79 -5.79 17.65
C ASP A 176 -16.33 -5.85 17.67
N ALA A 177 -16.93 -5.62 18.85
CA ALA A 177 -18.38 -5.55 19.08
C ALA A 177 -18.73 -4.22 19.81
N PRO A 178 -18.91 -3.10 19.09
CA PRO A 178 -18.86 -1.75 19.66
C PRO A 178 -19.89 -1.43 20.76
N SER A 179 -21.06 -2.07 20.72
CA SER A 179 -22.15 -1.83 21.69
C SER A 179 -22.05 -2.67 22.96
N VAL A 180 -21.13 -3.63 23.02
CA VAL A 180 -20.90 -4.44 24.21
C VAL A 180 -20.10 -3.59 25.19
N ASP A 181 -20.74 -3.05 26.23
CA ASP A 181 -20.10 -2.14 27.21
C ASP A 181 -19.18 -2.89 28.18
N LYS A 182 -18.03 -3.33 27.64
CA LYS A 182 -17.05 -4.20 28.28
C LYS A 182 -15.65 -3.92 27.75
N GLU A 183 -14.63 -4.45 28.43
CA GLU A 183 -13.26 -4.40 27.96
C GLU A 183 -13.06 -5.19 26.65
N PHE A 184 -12.01 -4.84 25.88
CA PHE A 184 -11.76 -5.41 24.56
C PHE A 184 -11.75 -6.95 24.53
N GLU A 185 -11.16 -7.60 25.53
CA GLU A 185 -11.07 -9.06 25.63
C GLU A 185 -12.45 -9.71 25.75
N GLN A 186 -13.36 -9.07 26.49
CA GLN A 186 -14.72 -9.56 26.67
C GLN A 186 -15.57 -9.29 25.42
N ARG A 187 -15.35 -8.16 24.73
CA ARG A 187 -15.99 -7.90 23.42
C ARG A 187 -15.51 -8.88 22.36
N LEU A 188 -14.22 -9.20 22.33
CA LEU A 188 -13.68 -10.21 21.42
C LEU A 188 -14.19 -11.61 21.77
N ARG A 189 -14.26 -11.97 23.05
CA ARG A 189 -14.86 -13.24 23.50
C ARG A 189 -16.32 -13.36 23.09
N PHE A 190 -17.11 -12.28 23.20
CA PHE A 190 -18.49 -12.26 22.71
C PHE A 190 -18.57 -12.64 21.22
N VAL A 191 -17.69 -12.07 20.38
CA VAL A 191 -17.61 -12.41 18.95
C VAL A 191 -17.20 -13.88 18.76
N GLN A 192 -16.18 -14.35 19.49
CA GLN A 192 -15.70 -15.73 19.39
C GLN A 192 -16.78 -16.75 19.77
N ASP A 193 -17.49 -16.51 20.88
CA ASP A 193 -18.55 -17.39 21.36
C ASP A 193 -19.73 -17.39 20.38
N PHE A 194 -20.08 -16.23 19.83
CA PHE A 194 -21.10 -16.12 18.79
C PHE A 194 -20.73 -16.94 17.53
N ILE A 195 -19.51 -16.75 17.00
CA ILE A 195 -19.04 -17.46 15.80
C ILE A 195 -18.93 -18.97 16.07
N LYS A 196 -18.44 -19.38 17.25
CA LYS A 196 -18.36 -20.79 17.63
C LYS A 196 -19.74 -21.45 17.74
N LYS A 197 -20.73 -20.72 18.27
CA LYS A 197 -22.08 -21.23 18.50
C LYS A 197 -22.90 -21.32 17.21
N HIS A 198 -22.83 -20.31 16.34
CA HIS A 198 -23.71 -20.21 15.15
C HIS A 198 -23.00 -20.60 13.85
N GLY A 199 -21.67 -20.49 13.79
CA GLY A 199 -20.86 -20.94 12.65
C GLY A 199 -21.27 -20.42 11.27
N PRO A 200 -21.63 -19.13 11.07
CA PRO A 200 -21.96 -18.63 9.74
C PRO A 200 -20.77 -18.81 8.80
N THR A 201 -20.99 -19.41 7.63
CA THR A 201 -19.91 -19.78 6.69
C THR A 201 -19.18 -18.58 6.07
N TYR A 202 -19.82 -17.42 6.06
CA TYR A 202 -19.32 -16.18 5.47
C TYR A 202 -18.68 -15.23 6.50
N ALA A 203 -18.76 -15.51 7.80
CA ALA A 203 -18.22 -14.63 8.84
C ALA A 203 -17.29 -15.39 9.79
N GLY A 204 -16.33 -14.67 10.37
CA GLY A 204 -15.38 -15.25 11.31
C GLY A 204 -14.79 -14.21 12.23
N THR A 205 -14.20 -14.66 13.34
CA THR A 205 -13.44 -13.76 14.22
C THR A 205 -12.06 -13.49 13.64
N HIS A 206 -11.64 -12.24 13.64
CA HIS A 206 -10.28 -11.84 13.31
C HIS A 206 -9.32 -12.20 14.44
N ALA A 207 -8.26 -12.92 14.12
CA ALA A 207 -7.35 -13.48 15.11
C ALA A 207 -6.52 -12.38 15.80
N HIS A 208 -6.42 -12.47 17.13
CA HIS A 208 -5.59 -11.61 17.96
C HIS A 208 -4.68 -12.46 18.86
N THR A 209 -3.43 -12.05 19.02
CA THR A 209 -2.45 -12.71 19.91
C THR A 209 -1.75 -11.69 20.80
N PRO A 210 -1.31 -12.03 22.02
CA PRO A 210 -0.54 -11.10 22.84
C PRO A 210 0.82 -10.79 22.20
N CYS A 211 1.13 -9.51 22.05
CA CYS A 211 2.45 -9.05 21.63
C CYS A 211 3.44 -9.24 22.80
N LYS A 212 4.63 -9.76 22.49
CA LYS A 212 5.64 -10.11 23.51
C LYS A 212 6.65 -8.97 23.72
N GLY A 213 6.56 -7.93 22.90
CA GLY A 213 7.47 -6.80 22.85
C GLY A 213 7.81 -6.42 21.41
N ILE A 214 8.73 -5.47 21.27
CA ILE A 214 9.11 -4.86 19.98
C ILE A 214 9.65 -5.89 18.99
N ASP A 215 10.44 -6.87 19.42
CA ASP A 215 11.05 -7.85 18.51
C ASP A 215 10.00 -8.80 17.93
N HIS A 216 9.10 -9.33 18.77
CA HIS A 216 7.95 -10.11 18.31
C HIS A 216 7.08 -9.31 17.32
N LEU A 217 6.87 -8.01 17.58
CA LEU A 217 6.12 -7.14 16.67
C LEU A 217 6.81 -7.02 15.30
N LYS A 218 8.14 -6.85 15.27
CA LYS A 218 8.93 -6.74 14.03
C LYS A 218 8.93 -8.06 13.25
N GLU A 219 9.10 -9.18 13.94
CA GLU A 219 9.09 -10.52 13.35
C GLU A 219 7.74 -10.84 12.69
N GLU A 220 6.63 -10.62 13.42
CA GLU A 220 5.30 -10.83 12.86
C GLU A 220 5.00 -9.85 11.72
N LEU A 221 5.52 -8.62 11.77
CA LEU A 221 5.32 -7.65 10.68
C LEU A 221 6.02 -8.13 9.42
N ALA A 222 7.29 -8.53 9.53
CA ALA A 222 8.07 -9.07 8.42
C ALA A 222 7.41 -10.34 7.84
N LYS A 223 6.90 -11.23 8.69
CA LYS A 223 6.18 -12.43 8.27
C LYS A 223 4.89 -12.12 7.51
N VAL A 224 4.05 -11.21 8.04
CA VAL A 224 2.81 -10.80 7.38
C VAL A 224 3.12 -10.15 6.03
N GLU A 225 4.11 -9.26 5.97
CA GLU A 225 4.55 -8.62 4.73
C GLU A 225 5.09 -9.62 3.69
N ALA A 226 5.90 -10.60 4.13
CA ALA A 226 6.44 -11.64 3.25
C ALA A 226 5.33 -12.47 2.59
N LEU A 227 4.20 -12.63 3.28
CA LEU A 227 3.02 -13.31 2.74
C LEU A 227 2.05 -12.36 2.02
N GLY A 228 2.41 -11.08 1.85
CA GLY A 228 1.66 -10.07 1.11
C GLY A 228 0.58 -9.34 1.90
N GLY A 229 0.60 -9.42 3.24
CA GLY A 229 -0.31 -8.67 4.11
C GLY A 229 0.08 -7.19 4.23
N GLU A 230 -0.84 -6.36 4.73
CA GLU A 230 -0.70 -4.90 4.69
C GLU A 230 0.14 -4.34 5.85
N GLY A 231 0.12 -5.02 7.00
CA GLY A 231 0.76 -4.57 8.22
C GLY A 231 0.14 -5.22 9.45
N LEU A 232 0.26 -4.57 10.61
CA LEU A 232 -0.31 -5.06 11.86
C LEU A 232 -1.18 -4.00 12.54
N MET A 233 -2.06 -4.45 13.42
CA MET A 233 -2.84 -3.65 14.33
C MET A 233 -2.49 -4.03 15.76
N LEU A 234 -2.37 -3.02 16.62
CA LEU A 234 -2.14 -3.15 18.05
C LEU A 234 -3.38 -2.62 18.79
N ARG A 235 -3.92 -3.42 19.70
CA ARG A 235 -5.06 -3.03 20.53
C ARG A 235 -4.67 -3.05 22.00
N GLN A 236 -4.92 -1.93 22.69
CA GLN A 236 -4.58 -1.79 24.10
C GLN A 236 -5.41 -2.78 24.94
N PRO A 237 -4.78 -3.53 25.86
CA PRO A 237 -5.49 -4.44 26.76
C PRO A 237 -6.49 -3.70 27.62
N GLN A 238 -7.58 -4.35 27.97
CA GLN A 238 -8.62 -3.83 28.85
C GLN A 238 -9.27 -2.51 28.36
N SER A 239 -9.04 -2.11 27.11
CA SER A 239 -9.56 -0.84 26.60
C SER A 239 -11.06 -0.92 26.32
N ARG A 240 -11.80 0.10 26.75
CA ARG A 240 -13.18 0.34 26.30
C ARG A 240 -13.22 0.73 24.82
N TYR A 241 -14.39 0.61 24.21
CA TYR A 241 -14.59 1.11 22.85
C TYR A 241 -14.65 2.65 22.86
N ALA A 242 -13.77 3.30 22.11
CA ALA A 242 -13.71 4.75 22.02
C ALA A 242 -14.08 5.18 20.61
N VAL A 243 -15.19 5.90 20.46
CA VAL A 243 -15.61 6.42 19.16
C VAL A 243 -14.65 7.51 18.71
N GLY A 244 -14.26 7.48 17.45
CA GLY A 244 -13.28 8.38 16.88
C GLY A 244 -11.86 7.83 16.97
N ARG A 245 -10.90 8.70 16.70
CA ARG A 245 -9.48 8.34 16.65
C ARG A 245 -8.92 8.23 18.07
N SER A 246 -8.25 7.13 18.36
CA SER A 246 -7.81 6.80 19.71
C SER A 246 -6.44 6.13 19.73
N MET A 247 -5.67 6.41 20.79
CA MET A 247 -4.42 5.74 21.10
C MET A 247 -4.61 4.30 21.58
N THR A 248 -5.84 3.90 21.91
CA THR A 248 -6.15 2.51 22.32
C THR A 248 -6.10 1.51 21.16
N LEU A 249 -6.07 2.00 19.91
CA LEU A 249 -5.95 1.19 18.70
C LEU A 249 -4.90 1.82 17.80
N LEU A 250 -3.83 1.08 17.49
CA LEU A 250 -2.71 1.57 16.70
C LEU A 250 -2.52 0.71 15.46
N LYS A 251 -2.24 1.35 14.32
CA LYS A 251 -1.78 0.69 13.09
C LYS A 251 -0.26 0.74 13.04
N VAL A 252 0.35 -0.41 12.79
CA VAL A 252 1.78 -0.57 12.63
C VAL A 252 2.07 -0.65 11.14
N LYS A 253 2.74 0.37 10.63
CA LYS A 253 3.18 0.44 9.23
C LYS A 253 4.62 -0.04 9.10
N ARG A 254 4.96 -0.52 7.91
CA ARG A 254 6.34 -0.79 7.53
C ARG A 254 7.18 0.45 7.78
N PHE A 255 8.31 0.24 8.45
CA PHE A 255 9.31 1.26 8.51
C PHE A 255 10.22 1.19 7.27
N GLN A 256 10.54 2.36 6.74
CA GLN A 256 11.52 2.59 5.69
C GLN A 256 12.82 3.06 6.35
N ASP A 257 13.94 2.54 5.85
CA ASP A 257 15.27 2.98 6.27
C ASP A 257 15.78 4.00 5.25
N ALA A 258 16.43 5.05 5.75
CA ALA A 258 17.13 6.05 4.96
C ALA A 258 18.34 6.55 5.73
N ASP A 259 19.24 7.24 5.03
CA ASP A 259 20.42 7.82 5.65
C ASP A 259 20.29 9.33 5.80
N ALA A 260 20.85 9.86 6.87
CA ALA A 260 21.00 11.29 7.09
C ALA A 260 22.35 11.59 7.74
N ARG A 261 22.92 12.75 7.42
CA ARG A 261 24.14 13.24 8.04
C ARG A 261 23.81 13.97 9.32
N VAL A 262 24.53 13.70 10.40
CA VAL A 262 24.40 14.45 11.66
C VAL A 262 24.93 15.86 11.44
N VAL A 263 24.10 16.87 11.69
CA VAL A 263 24.46 18.30 11.58
C VAL A 263 24.49 19.00 12.95
N GLY A 264 24.00 18.35 14.00
CA GLY A 264 24.06 18.88 15.36
C GLY A 264 23.49 17.93 16.41
N HIS A 265 23.59 18.34 17.67
CA HIS A 265 23.04 17.62 18.82
C HIS A 265 22.09 18.52 19.60
N GLU A 266 21.02 17.94 20.11
CA GLU A 266 20.11 18.60 21.04
C GLU A 266 20.26 17.98 22.44
N ALA A 267 20.40 18.83 23.45
CA ALA A 267 20.55 18.39 24.84
C ALA A 267 19.28 17.72 25.37
N GLY A 268 19.45 16.59 26.06
CA GLY A 268 18.34 15.86 26.65
C GLY A 268 17.71 16.59 27.84
N LYS A 269 16.41 16.35 28.04
CA LYS A 269 15.62 16.84 29.17
C LYS A 269 15.16 15.65 30.03
N GLY A 270 14.71 15.92 31.27
CA GLY A 270 14.21 14.88 32.18
C GLY A 270 15.23 13.77 32.44
N ARG A 271 14.84 12.51 32.21
CA ARG A 271 15.74 11.34 32.35
C ARG A 271 17.02 11.41 31.51
N HIS A 272 17.04 12.25 30.47
CA HIS A 272 18.20 12.44 29.59
C HIS A 272 18.95 13.75 29.84
N LYS A 273 18.72 14.45 30.97
CA LYS A 273 19.49 15.65 31.33
C LYS A 273 20.99 15.34 31.40
N GLY A 274 21.80 16.19 30.77
CA GLY A 274 23.27 16.04 30.73
C GLY A 274 23.80 15.06 29.69
N ARG A 275 22.93 14.49 28.83
CA ARG A 275 23.29 13.57 27.74
C ARG A 275 22.48 13.87 26.48
N LEU A 276 22.71 13.14 25.40
CA LEU A 276 22.01 13.37 24.12
C LEU A 276 20.49 13.23 24.28
N GLY A 277 19.77 14.27 23.87
CA GLY A 277 18.32 14.26 23.65
C GLY A 277 17.98 13.72 22.26
N ALA A 278 18.49 14.41 21.23
CA ALA A 278 18.26 14.06 19.83
C ALA A 278 19.46 14.45 18.94
N LEU A 279 19.64 13.73 17.83
CA LEU A 279 20.50 14.17 16.73
C LEU A 279 19.70 15.10 15.82
N LEU A 280 20.26 16.26 15.47
CA LEU A 280 19.79 17.06 14.35
C LEU A 280 20.47 16.53 13.09
N VAL A 281 19.70 16.14 12.08
CA VAL A 281 20.20 15.45 10.89
C VAL A 281 19.69 16.10 9.61
N GLU A 282 20.43 15.91 8.52
CA GLU A 282 20.10 16.38 7.18
C GLU A 282 20.15 15.20 6.18
N MET A 283 19.06 14.98 5.46
CA MET A 283 19.01 14.01 4.36
C MET A 283 19.71 14.55 3.10
N ALA A 284 20.06 13.66 2.17
CA ALA A 284 20.70 14.06 0.90
C ALA A 284 19.89 15.05 0.04
N ASN A 285 18.57 15.13 0.26
CA ASN A 285 17.69 16.10 -0.39
C ASN A 285 17.61 17.46 0.35
N GLY A 286 18.45 17.68 1.37
CA GLY A 286 18.52 18.92 2.15
C GLY A 286 17.49 19.04 3.28
N ILE A 287 16.59 18.07 3.45
CA ILE A 287 15.58 18.12 4.51
C ILE A 287 16.24 17.88 5.88
N ARG A 288 16.02 18.81 6.81
CA ARG A 288 16.51 18.74 8.20
C ARG A 288 15.41 18.36 9.19
N PHE A 289 15.74 17.50 10.14
CA PHE A 289 14.83 17.08 11.22
C PHE A 289 15.62 16.52 12.42
N ALA A 290 14.92 16.27 13.53
CA ALA A 290 15.50 15.68 14.74
C ALA A 290 15.18 14.19 14.85
N VAL A 291 16.17 13.39 15.26
CA VAL A 291 16.04 11.97 15.60
C VAL A 291 16.29 11.82 17.09
N GLY A 292 15.22 11.60 17.87
CA GLY A 292 15.27 11.59 19.35
C GLY A 292 15.20 10.22 20.00
N THR A 293 14.93 9.16 19.24
CA THR A 293 14.69 7.80 19.72
C THR A 293 15.58 6.79 18.99
N GLY A 294 15.68 5.56 19.50
CA GLY A 294 16.49 4.49 18.91
C GLY A 294 17.91 4.38 19.46
N PHE A 295 18.35 5.31 20.32
CA PHE A 295 19.66 5.26 20.98
C PHE A 295 19.64 4.40 22.25
N SER A 296 20.68 3.58 22.43
CA SER A 296 21.03 2.99 23.72
C SER A 296 21.51 4.05 24.72
N ASP A 297 21.57 3.70 26.01
CA ASP A 297 22.06 4.63 27.03
C ASP A 297 23.55 4.98 26.84
N SER A 298 24.36 4.03 26.35
CA SER A 298 25.77 4.28 26.00
C SER A 298 25.88 5.25 24.82
N GLU A 299 25.08 5.08 23.77
CA GLU A 299 25.05 6.02 22.63
C GLU A 299 24.51 7.40 23.02
N ARG A 300 23.68 7.51 24.06
CA ARG A 300 23.31 8.83 24.58
C ARG A 300 24.44 9.51 25.34
N GLY A 301 25.29 8.73 26.01
CA GLY A 301 26.52 9.23 26.65
C GLY A 301 27.63 9.54 25.64
N GLN A 302 27.68 8.80 24.54
CA GLN A 302 28.64 8.96 23.44
C GLN A 302 27.90 9.02 22.10
N PRO A 303 27.29 10.17 21.77
CA PRO A 303 26.47 10.28 20.57
C PRO A 303 27.30 10.28 19.29
N PRO A 304 26.73 9.81 18.15
CA PRO A 304 27.36 9.96 16.84
C PRO A 304 27.80 11.40 16.59
N ALA A 305 29.06 11.59 16.18
CA ALA A 305 29.64 12.92 16.00
C ALA A 305 28.94 13.71 14.89
N VAL A 306 28.99 15.04 14.97
CA VAL A 306 28.60 15.90 13.85
C VAL A 306 29.44 15.54 12.62
N GLY A 307 28.77 15.37 11.48
CA GLY A 307 29.37 14.90 10.22
C GLY A 307 29.20 13.40 9.96
N SER A 308 28.92 12.59 10.98
CA SER A 308 28.67 11.15 10.80
C SER A 308 27.44 10.89 9.94
N LEU A 309 27.50 9.88 9.07
CA LEU A 309 26.33 9.37 8.37
C LEU A 309 25.66 8.32 9.28
N ILE A 310 24.37 8.49 9.51
CA ILE A 310 23.57 7.52 10.28
C ILE A 310 22.50 6.92 9.37
N THR A 311 22.13 5.68 9.65
CA THR A 311 20.88 5.11 9.15
C THR A 311 19.80 5.40 10.19
N PHE A 312 18.68 5.94 9.73
CA PHE A 312 17.49 6.15 10.52
C PHE A 312 16.31 5.45 9.86
N ARG A 313 15.31 5.13 10.67
CA ARG A 313 14.13 4.38 10.29
C ARG A 313 12.89 5.23 10.52
N TYR A 314 11.97 5.29 9.57
CA TYR A 314 10.77 6.13 9.62
C TYR A 314 9.58 5.43 8.97
N GLN A 315 8.33 5.86 9.19
CA GLN A 315 7.17 5.14 8.66
C GLN A 315 6.58 5.75 7.40
N GLU A 316 6.46 7.07 7.37
CA GLU A 316 5.90 7.82 6.26
C GLU A 316 6.57 9.20 6.20
N LEU A 317 6.50 9.84 5.05
CA LEU A 317 6.87 11.24 4.90
C LEU A 317 5.64 12.12 5.18
N SER A 318 5.84 13.29 5.77
CA SER A 318 4.83 14.36 5.76
C SER A 318 4.65 14.92 4.34
N ASP A 319 3.64 15.77 4.14
CA ASP A 319 3.41 16.45 2.86
C ASP A 319 4.62 17.30 2.42
N ALA A 320 5.42 17.76 3.38
CA ALA A 320 6.67 18.49 3.16
C ALA A 320 7.90 17.58 2.95
N GLY A 321 7.71 16.25 2.86
CA GLY A 321 8.79 15.28 2.69
C GLY A 321 9.59 14.97 3.96
N VAL A 322 9.21 15.51 5.12
CA VAL A 322 9.90 15.25 6.40
C VAL A 322 9.53 13.86 6.92
N PRO A 323 10.50 12.98 7.23
CA PRO A 323 10.24 11.69 7.85
C PRO A 323 9.47 11.80 9.16
N ARG A 324 8.36 11.06 9.29
CA ARG A 324 7.59 10.97 10.52
C ARG A 324 8.07 9.81 11.39
N PHE A 325 8.23 10.13 12.68
CA PHE A 325 8.70 9.22 13.73
C PHE A 325 10.07 8.59 13.43
N PRO A 326 11.09 9.39 13.09
CA PRO A 326 12.40 8.85 12.79
C PRO A 326 13.07 8.32 14.06
N SER A 327 13.55 7.08 14.01
CA SER A 327 14.36 6.44 15.06
C SER A 327 15.74 6.09 14.52
N TYR A 328 16.78 6.36 15.31
CA TYR A 328 18.14 5.97 14.98
C TYR A 328 18.29 4.45 14.91
N VAL A 329 19.02 3.95 13.90
CA VAL A 329 19.32 2.53 13.72
C VAL A 329 20.79 2.25 14.01
N GLY A 330 21.69 3.10 13.52
CA GLY A 330 23.13 2.90 13.66
C GLY A 330 23.96 3.92 12.89
N ILE A 331 25.24 4.04 13.23
CA ILE A 331 26.22 4.73 12.39
C ILE A 331 26.45 3.90 11.14
N ARG A 332 26.44 4.57 9.99
CA ARG A 332 26.83 3.97 8.72
C ARG A 332 28.35 4.14 8.57
N THR A 333 29.08 3.05 8.73
CA THR A 333 30.53 3.03 8.47
C THR A 333 30.76 3.15 6.97
N GLU A 334 31.40 4.25 6.56
CA GLU A 334 32.02 4.31 5.24
C GLU A 334 33.19 3.32 5.23
N VAL A 335 33.16 2.36 4.30
CA VAL A 335 34.36 1.59 3.97
C VAL A 335 35.30 2.58 3.30
N GLN A 336 36.28 3.09 4.04
CA GLN A 336 37.24 4.07 3.51
C GLN A 336 38.02 3.45 2.36
N ALA A 337 37.91 4.09 1.19
CA ALA A 337 38.78 3.86 0.06
C ALA A 337 40.23 4.11 0.49
N VAL A 338 41.10 3.13 0.28
CA VAL A 338 42.55 3.28 0.46
C VAL A 338 43.04 4.34 -0.53
N THR A 339 43.57 5.43 0.01
CA THR A 339 44.20 6.54 -0.71
C THR A 339 45.38 6.05 -1.55
N ILE A 340 45.28 6.17 -2.88
CA ILE A 340 46.44 6.23 -3.78
C ILE A 340 46.68 7.71 -4.11
N VAL A 341 47.94 8.12 -3.97
CA VAL A 341 48.43 9.50 -4.02
C VAL A 341 48.16 10.18 -5.37
N LYS A 342 47.82 11.47 -5.30
CA LYS A 342 47.50 12.41 -6.38
C LYS A 342 48.44 12.32 -7.60
N LYS A 343 47.86 12.26 -8.80
CA LYS A 343 48.41 12.91 -10.00
C LYS A 343 47.28 13.47 -10.88
N LYS A 344 47.39 14.78 -11.10
CA LYS A 344 46.80 15.66 -12.14
C LYS A 344 45.41 15.32 -12.69
N GLU A 345 44.55 16.32 -12.61
CA GLU A 345 43.41 16.52 -13.51
C GLU A 345 43.79 16.11 -14.94
N ILE A 346 43.08 15.11 -15.46
CA ILE A 346 43.00 14.88 -16.89
C ILE A 346 41.51 14.87 -17.23
N VAL A 347 41.08 15.96 -17.85
CA VAL A 347 39.89 15.98 -18.69
C VAL A 347 40.18 15.02 -19.85
N VAL A 348 39.51 13.87 -19.91
CA VAL A 348 39.54 13.02 -21.11
C VAL A 348 38.12 12.82 -21.61
N ALA A 349 37.99 13.17 -22.89
CA ALA A 349 36.83 13.07 -23.74
C ALA A 349 36.23 11.66 -23.80
N ALA A 350 34.96 11.64 -24.22
CA ALA A 350 34.22 10.46 -24.59
C ALA A 350 35.00 9.57 -25.57
N THR A 351 35.15 8.29 -25.21
CA THR A 351 35.53 7.22 -26.13
C THR A 351 34.70 5.97 -25.79
N PRO A 352 34.17 5.24 -26.79
CA PRO A 352 33.08 4.29 -26.58
C PRO A 352 33.60 2.96 -26.05
N VAL A 353 33.02 2.49 -24.93
CA VAL A 353 33.39 1.20 -24.35
C VAL A 353 32.50 0.10 -24.93
N SER A 354 33.11 -0.74 -25.77
CA SER A 354 32.58 -1.99 -26.32
C SER A 354 32.29 -3.01 -25.22
N GLY A 355 31.02 -3.40 -25.04
CA GLY A 355 30.63 -4.45 -24.08
C GLY A 355 29.20 -4.36 -23.52
N GLY A 356 28.48 -3.25 -23.78
CA GLY A 356 27.09 -3.10 -23.36
C GLY A 356 26.09 -3.87 -24.22
N ARG A 357 25.04 -4.43 -23.59
CA ARG A 357 23.88 -5.02 -24.28
C ARG A 357 22.79 -3.98 -24.40
N ARG A 358 22.31 -3.74 -25.62
CA ARG A 358 21.27 -2.74 -25.91
C ARG A 358 19.97 -3.44 -26.28
N PHE A 359 18.88 -2.91 -25.75
CA PHE A 359 17.54 -3.41 -25.97
C PHE A 359 16.64 -2.27 -26.38
N GLU A 360 15.79 -2.50 -27.37
CA GLU A 360 14.86 -1.52 -27.89
C GLU A 360 13.43 -2.02 -27.79
N PHE A 361 12.52 -1.09 -27.51
CA PHE A 361 11.10 -1.32 -27.44
C PHE A 361 10.40 -0.31 -28.32
N SER A 362 9.72 -0.82 -29.34
CA SER A 362 9.01 -0.04 -30.34
C SER A 362 7.57 -0.55 -30.44
N GLU A 363 6.66 0.12 -29.73
CA GLU A 363 5.22 -0.16 -29.77
C GLU A 363 4.42 1.16 -29.80
N GLY A 364 3.66 1.37 -30.87
CA GLY A 364 2.89 2.60 -31.09
C GLY A 364 3.77 3.85 -31.16
N LYS A 365 3.56 4.82 -30.25
CA LYS A 365 4.38 6.05 -30.13
C LYS A 365 5.58 5.89 -29.19
N SER A 366 5.75 4.72 -28.57
CA SER A 366 6.83 4.44 -27.63
C SER A 366 8.00 3.83 -28.38
N ASN A 367 9.03 4.63 -28.63
CA ASN A 367 10.31 4.19 -29.16
C ASN A 367 11.35 4.41 -28.07
N LYS A 368 11.71 3.38 -27.33
CA LYS A 368 12.56 3.47 -26.15
C LYS A 368 13.77 2.57 -26.32
N PHE A 369 14.92 3.04 -25.86
CA PHE A 369 16.09 2.20 -25.69
C PHE A 369 16.36 1.99 -24.20
N TRP A 370 16.91 0.84 -23.89
CA TRP A 370 17.44 0.49 -22.58
C TRP A 370 18.73 -0.29 -22.81
N GLU A 371 19.77 0.07 -22.11
CA GLU A 371 21.11 -0.45 -22.31
C GLU A 371 21.72 -0.76 -20.98
N ILE A 372 22.46 -1.87 -20.91
CA ILE A 372 23.10 -2.33 -19.70
C ILE A 372 24.57 -2.68 -19.98
N VAL A 373 25.44 -2.16 -19.13
CA VAL A 373 26.87 -2.44 -19.13
C VAL A 373 27.25 -2.96 -17.75
N VAL A 374 27.91 -4.11 -17.72
CA VAL A 374 28.48 -4.65 -16.48
C VAL A 374 29.99 -4.45 -16.53
N ASN A 375 30.51 -3.66 -15.60
CA ASN A 375 31.93 -3.39 -15.45
C ASN A 375 32.37 -3.87 -14.06
N LYS A 376 32.93 -5.07 -13.99
CA LYS A 376 33.30 -5.74 -12.73
C LYS A 376 32.12 -5.80 -11.76
N THR A 377 32.12 -4.96 -10.75
CA THR A 377 31.11 -4.87 -9.69
C THR A 377 30.00 -3.87 -9.99
N ASP A 378 30.11 -3.09 -11.05
CA ASP A 378 29.15 -2.03 -11.38
C ASP A 378 28.24 -2.44 -12.54
N VAL A 379 26.95 -2.24 -12.32
CA VAL A 379 25.93 -2.35 -13.37
C VAL A 379 25.45 -0.95 -13.71
N THR A 380 25.74 -0.50 -14.92
CA THR A 380 25.26 0.77 -15.46
C THR A 380 24.13 0.51 -16.43
N VAL A 381 22.99 1.15 -16.19
CA VAL A 381 21.85 1.14 -17.09
C VAL A 381 21.61 2.52 -17.68
N GLN A 382 21.50 2.61 -19.01
CA GLN A 382 21.09 3.83 -19.70
C GLN A 382 19.74 3.59 -20.37
N PHE A 383 18.81 4.53 -20.24
CA PHE A 383 17.47 4.36 -20.82
C PHE A 383 16.85 5.68 -21.23
N GLY A 384 16.06 5.65 -22.29
CA GLY A 384 15.46 6.86 -22.82
C GLY A 384 14.60 6.60 -24.05
N ARG A 385 14.18 7.69 -24.68
CA ARG A 385 13.55 7.61 -26.01
C ARG A 385 14.65 7.43 -27.05
N ILE A 386 14.45 6.57 -28.04
CA ILE A 386 15.38 6.41 -29.17
C ILE A 386 15.55 7.78 -29.84
N GLY A 387 16.80 8.24 -29.98
CA GLY A 387 17.15 9.59 -30.48
C GLY A 387 17.30 10.69 -29.41
N SER A 388 17.26 10.35 -28.13
CA SER A 388 17.59 11.27 -27.01
C SER A 388 18.85 10.82 -26.27
N GLU A 389 19.46 11.72 -25.49
CA GLU A 389 20.63 11.40 -24.64
C GLU A 389 20.33 10.33 -23.57
N GLY A 390 19.05 10.15 -23.22
CA GLY A 390 18.60 9.21 -22.20
C GLY A 390 19.07 9.59 -20.79
N GLN A 391 18.85 8.68 -19.84
CA GLN A 391 19.27 8.82 -18.45
C GLN A 391 20.11 7.61 -18.06
N THR A 392 21.19 7.85 -17.33
CA THR A 392 22.11 6.82 -16.86
C THR A 392 21.97 6.63 -15.35
N LYS A 393 21.94 5.38 -14.91
CA LYS A 393 21.99 4.99 -13.50
C LYS A 393 23.01 3.89 -13.32
N THR A 394 23.92 4.07 -12.39
CA THR A 394 24.92 3.06 -12.02
C THR A 394 24.63 2.54 -10.63
N LYS A 395 24.76 1.23 -10.46
CA LYS A 395 24.61 0.54 -9.18
C LYS A 395 25.78 -0.41 -8.96
N SER A 396 26.46 -0.25 -7.84
CA SER A 396 27.61 -1.06 -7.43
C SER A 396 27.18 -2.24 -6.57
N PHE A 397 27.87 -3.36 -6.72
CA PHE A 397 27.62 -4.63 -6.03
C PHE A 397 28.86 -5.09 -5.26
N PRO A 398 28.70 -5.93 -4.22
CA PRO A 398 29.82 -6.37 -3.40
C PRO A 398 30.83 -7.27 -4.15
N ASN A 399 30.43 -7.89 -5.26
CA ASN A 399 31.30 -8.72 -6.10
C ASN A 399 30.75 -8.84 -7.53
N GLU A 400 31.58 -9.31 -8.45
CA GLU A 400 31.25 -9.44 -9.88
C GLU A 400 30.08 -10.43 -10.10
N ALA A 401 29.98 -11.49 -9.29
CA ALA A 401 28.90 -12.46 -9.38
C ALA A 401 27.53 -11.83 -9.05
N ALA A 402 27.47 -10.97 -8.03
CA ALA A 402 26.25 -10.25 -7.65
C ALA A 402 25.87 -9.18 -8.69
N ALA A 403 26.86 -8.53 -9.32
CA ALA A 403 26.62 -7.62 -10.44
C ALA A 403 26.06 -8.37 -11.66
N ALA A 404 26.65 -9.50 -12.03
CA ALA A 404 26.22 -10.34 -13.14
C ALA A 404 24.79 -10.89 -12.92
N GLU A 405 24.49 -11.39 -11.71
CA GLU A 405 23.16 -11.90 -11.35
C GLU A 405 22.11 -10.79 -11.36
N HIS A 406 22.46 -9.58 -10.89
CA HIS A 406 21.56 -8.45 -10.96
C HIS A 406 21.29 -8.01 -12.41
N ALA A 407 22.34 -7.96 -13.24
CA ALA A 407 22.21 -7.62 -14.65
C ALA A 407 21.33 -8.63 -15.40
N LYS A 408 21.51 -9.93 -15.14
CA LYS A 408 20.68 -11.00 -15.69
C LYS A 408 19.20 -10.80 -15.36
N LYS A 409 18.87 -10.53 -14.10
CA LYS A 409 17.48 -10.25 -13.68
C LYS A 409 16.87 -9.04 -14.37
N LEU A 410 17.65 -7.97 -14.54
CA LEU A 410 17.17 -6.78 -15.25
C LEU A 410 16.93 -7.08 -16.74
N ILE A 411 17.79 -7.89 -17.37
CA ILE A 411 17.63 -8.30 -18.77
C ILE A 411 16.37 -9.16 -18.94
N GLU A 412 16.15 -10.14 -18.07
CA GLU A 412 14.93 -10.98 -18.05
C GLU A 412 13.68 -10.10 -17.89
N GLU A 413 13.66 -9.19 -16.90
CA GLU A 413 12.54 -8.27 -16.67
C GLU A 413 12.26 -7.36 -17.88
N LYS A 414 13.30 -6.95 -18.63
CA LYS A 414 13.13 -6.13 -19.84
C LYS A 414 12.62 -6.95 -21.02
N THR A 415 13.15 -8.15 -21.19
CA THR A 415 12.73 -9.07 -22.25
C THR A 415 11.26 -9.46 -22.07
N ASP A 416 10.83 -9.75 -20.84
CA ASP A 416 9.43 -10.02 -20.49
C ASP A 416 8.50 -8.83 -20.78
N LYS A 417 9.04 -7.61 -20.80
CA LYS A 417 8.32 -6.37 -21.14
C LYS A 417 8.35 -6.06 -22.64
N GLY A 418 8.80 -7.02 -23.46
CA GLY A 418 8.84 -6.90 -24.92
C GLY A 418 10.02 -6.12 -25.47
N TYR A 419 11.04 -5.83 -24.66
CA TYR A 419 12.29 -5.23 -25.17
C TYR A 419 13.10 -6.29 -25.92
N VAL A 420 13.53 -5.96 -27.14
CA VAL A 420 14.31 -6.87 -28.00
C VAL A 420 15.76 -6.43 -28.01
N GLU A 421 16.67 -7.39 -27.87
CA GLU A 421 18.11 -7.11 -27.95
C GLU A 421 18.50 -6.72 -29.39
N VAL A 422 19.21 -5.60 -29.52
CA VAL A 422 19.67 -5.06 -30.79
C VAL A 422 21.17 -4.82 -30.74
N LYS A 423 21.81 -4.85 -31.91
CA LYS A 423 23.21 -4.41 -32.01
C LYS A 423 23.29 -2.92 -31.69
N ARG A 424 24.25 -2.55 -30.84
CA ARG A 424 24.55 -1.13 -30.55
C ARG A 424 24.85 -0.42 -31.88
N PRO A 425 24.23 0.75 -32.16
CA PRO A 425 24.71 1.60 -33.22
C PRO A 425 26.17 1.98 -32.92
N GLN A 426 27.05 1.81 -33.91
CA GLN A 426 28.47 2.20 -33.78
C GLN A 426 28.64 3.71 -33.63
#